data_AF-A0A2N2L675-F1
#
_entry.id   AF-A0A2N2L675-F1
#
_cell.length_a   1.000
_cell.length_b   1.000
_cell.length_c   1.000
_cell.angle_alpha   90.00
_cell.angle_beta   90.00
_cell.angle_gamma   90.00
#
_symmetry.space_group_name_H-M   'P 1'
#
loop_
_entity.id
_entity.type
_entity.pdbx_description
1 polymer ?
#
loop_
_entity_poly.entity_id
_entity_poly.type
_entity_poly.pdbx_seq_one_letter_code
_entity_poly.pdbx_strand_id
1 'polypeptide(L)'
;MKKILLIIFVVAIVAGCLTTQGVSIADERIKISKKEQAKAKRLLSKDGNQNYVTKSFDTTAISLPANYLGHDIVALYNRLAKTFPPKDEFESTEAYKERLEVSYSQDMFAFVIKDNYSVLDASYDADTNNMLVKIGDSMGDKVFEIKLIKDRPKEYVATNKFGAQTIVTEKSGKIYGVCLANFNSFRDTGPQQRYSDKQREITFKLSPEEARGLKNNLASLLVCKVKSSENPTKYSFETDSNARATMSIPIEAHYKNYFVNIELYEIWIFNGKTGVVYAKDIIMPLSIDKDSRI
;
A
#
# COMPACT_ATOMS: atom_id res chain seq x y z
N MET A 1 23.53 -50.71 7.09
CA MET A 1 24.22 -49.42 7.30
C MET A 1 23.16 -48.44 7.80
N LYS A 2 23.08 -48.07 9.10
CA LYS A 2 23.82 -46.95 9.75
C LYS A 2 23.92 -45.73 8.81
N LYS A 3 23.47 -44.51 9.09
CA LYS A 3 22.77 -43.81 10.21
C LYS A 3 22.05 -42.58 9.57
N ILE A 4 21.05 -41.87 10.12
CA ILE A 4 20.37 -41.87 11.43
C ILE A 4 18.88 -41.47 11.25
N LEU A 5 18.13 -41.22 12.34
CA LEU A 5 16.76 -40.68 12.38
C LEU A 5 16.69 -39.56 13.45
N LEU A 6 15.67 -38.69 13.38
CA LEU A 6 15.14 -37.86 14.47
C LEU A 6 15.95 -36.61 14.90
N ILE A 7 15.25 -35.47 15.04
CA ILE A 7 15.00 -34.79 16.32
C ILE A 7 13.76 -33.89 16.16
N ILE A 8 12.76 -34.14 17.01
CA ILE A 8 11.55 -33.34 17.23
C ILE A 8 11.48 -33.12 18.75
N PHE A 9 11.04 -31.94 19.19
CA PHE A 9 10.66 -31.58 20.58
C PHE A 9 11.73 -31.69 21.69
N VAL A 10 12.09 -30.55 22.29
CA VAL A 10 12.32 -30.27 23.74
C VAL A 10 12.30 -28.74 23.89
N VAL A 11 11.69 -28.06 24.87
CA VAL A 11 10.52 -28.28 25.76
C VAL A 11 10.20 -26.90 26.38
N ALA A 12 8.97 -26.64 26.83
CA ALA A 12 8.62 -25.45 27.61
C ALA A 12 8.67 -25.72 29.13
N ILE A 13 8.61 -24.65 29.95
CA ILE A 13 8.44 -24.67 31.43
C ILE A 13 9.76 -24.89 32.21
N VAL A 14 10.15 -23.91 33.01
CA VAL A 14 10.07 -23.88 34.49
C VAL A 14 10.48 -22.49 34.97
N ALA A 15 9.65 -21.90 35.84
CA ALA A 15 10.06 -20.81 36.74
C ALA A 15 10.08 -21.39 38.17
N GLY A 16 11.10 -21.08 38.97
CA GLY A 16 11.12 -21.44 40.40
C GLY A 16 12.51 -21.63 41.02
N CYS A 17 12.78 -20.81 42.05
CA CYS A 17 13.70 -21.01 43.18
C CYS A 17 15.09 -21.68 43.01
N LEU A 18 16.11 -20.83 43.15
CA LEU A 18 17.20 -20.94 44.14
C LEU A 18 17.75 -22.34 44.50
N THR A 19 19.02 -22.58 44.15
CA THR A 19 20.03 -22.84 45.20
C THR A 19 21.44 -22.50 44.70
N THR A 20 22.28 -22.02 45.62
CA THR A 20 23.68 -21.68 45.38
C THR A 20 24.56 -22.92 45.36
N GLN A 21 25.31 -23.13 44.28
CA GLN A 21 26.69 -23.63 44.34
C GLN A 21 27.44 -23.26 43.06
N GLY A 22 28.62 -22.66 43.22
CA GLY A 22 29.40 -22.12 42.11
C GLY A 22 30.17 -23.21 41.38
N VAL A 23 29.79 -23.50 40.14
CA VAL A 23 30.65 -24.17 39.17
C VAL A 23 30.85 -23.23 37.99
N SER A 24 32.08 -22.74 37.85
CA SER A 24 32.49 -21.91 36.71
C SER A 24 32.59 -22.78 35.46
N ILE A 25 31.47 -22.97 34.76
CA ILE A 25 31.50 -23.45 33.37
C ILE A 25 31.92 -22.25 32.52
N ALA A 26 33.06 -22.37 31.83
CA ALA A 26 33.55 -21.32 30.95
C ALA A 26 32.49 -21.01 29.87
N ASP A 27 31.96 -19.80 29.93
CA ASP A 27 30.88 -19.31 29.08
C ASP A 27 31.44 -19.05 27.66
N GLU A 28 31.58 -20.13 26.87
CA GLU A 28 32.13 -20.12 25.51
C GLU A 28 31.13 -19.51 24.52
N ARG A 29 30.85 -18.20 24.73
CA ARG A 29 30.02 -17.39 23.85
C ARG A 29 30.72 -17.25 22.51
N ILE A 30 30.33 -18.10 21.56
CA ILE A 30 30.64 -17.93 20.14
C ILE A 30 30.22 -16.51 19.74
N LYS A 31 31.20 -15.62 19.59
CA LYS A 31 31.01 -14.23 19.17
C LYS A 31 30.67 -14.21 17.67
N ILE A 32 29.44 -14.60 17.33
CA ILE A 32 28.89 -14.43 15.99
C ILE A 32 29.06 -12.96 15.61
N SER A 33 29.78 -12.71 14.51
CA SER A 33 30.17 -11.36 14.13
C SER A 33 28.94 -10.48 13.95
N LYS A 34 29.02 -9.18 14.31
CA LYS A 34 27.95 -8.21 13.97
C LYS A 34 27.65 -8.22 12.47
N LYS A 35 28.64 -8.56 11.62
CA LYS A 35 28.50 -8.73 10.17
C LYS A 35 27.67 -9.96 9.80
N GLU A 36 27.77 -11.05 10.56
CA GLU A 36 26.99 -12.28 10.36
C GLU A 36 25.58 -12.15 10.93
N GLN A 37 25.41 -11.52 12.08
CA GLN A 37 24.08 -11.14 12.59
C GLN A 37 23.36 -10.20 11.60
N ALA A 38 24.07 -9.23 11.02
CA ALA A 38 23.53 -8.38 9.95
C ALA A 38 23.23 -9.16 8.66
N LYS A 39 24.04 -10.17 8.29
CA LYS A 39 23.82 -11.03 7.13
C LYS A 39 22.62 -11.96 7.34
N ALA A 40 22.49 -12.59 8.51
CA ALA A 40 21.34 -13.40 8.89
C ALA A 40 20.05 -12.56 8.95
N LYS A 41 20.12 -11.35 9.52
CA LYS A 41 18.99 -10.40 9.52
C LYS A 41 18.63 -9.91 8.11
N ARG A 42 19.61 -9.75 7.21
CA ARG A 42 19.38 -9.49 5.77
C ARG A 42 18.82 -10.68 5.00
N LEU A 43 19.13 -11.91 5.41
CA LEU A 43 18.56 -13.13 4.81
C LEU A 43 17.13 -13.38 5.29
N LEU A 44 16.81 -13.06 6.55
CA LEU A 44 15.46 -13.06 7.10
C LEU A 44 14.60 -11.88 6.60
N SER A 45 15.22 -10.76 6.16
CA SER A 45 14.52 -9.60 5.61
C SER A 45 14.43 -9.59 4.08
N LYS A 46 14.70 -10.71 3.40
CA LYS A 46 14.68 -10.79 1.92
C LYS A 46 13.37 -11.38 1.41
N ASP A 47 12.31 -10.58 1.51
CA ASP A 47 11.05 -10.68 0.73
C ASP A 47 10.44 -12.08 0.54
N GLY A 48 10.37 -12.85 1.63
CA GLY A 48 9.65 -14.12 1.70
C GLY A 48 8.21 -14.01 2.25
N ASN A 49 7.51 -12.90 2.03
CA ASN A 49 6.17 -12.68 2.58
C ASN A 49 5.10 -13.35 1.71
N GLN A 50 4.81 -14.64 1.95
CA GLN A 50 4.04 -15.54 1.06
C GLN A 50 2.55 -15.23 0.85
N ASN A 51 2.06 -14.04 1.22
CA ASN A 51 0.63 -13.68 1.20
C ASN A 51 0.22 -12.73 0.06
N TYR A 52 1.12 -12.40 -0.86
CA TYR A 52 0.78 -11.65 -2.07
C TYR A 52 0.27 -12.56 -3.19
N VAL A 53 -0.77 -12.11 -3.89
CA VAL A 53 -1.35 -12.80 -5.04
C VAL A 53 -0.48 -12.59 -6.29
N THR A 54 -0.34 -13.66 -7.09
CA THR A 54 0.46 -13.70 -8.32
C THR A 54 -0.34 -14.03 -9.59
N LYS A 55 -1.62 -14.42 -9.45
CA LYS A 55 -2.57 -14.70 -10.54
C LYS A 55 -3.58 -13.56 -10.63
N SER A 56 -4.17 -13.34 -11.81
CA SER A 56 -5.30 -12.40 -11.96
C SER A 56 -6.35 -12.60 -10.86
N PHE A 57 -6.82 -11.50 -10.30
CA PHE A 57 -7.84 -11.47 -9.28
C PHE A 57 -9.19 -11.97 -9.83
N ASP A 58 -9.93 -12.68 -8.98
CA ASP A 58 -11.29 -13.15 -9.26
C ASP A 58 -12.31 -12.18 -8.65
N THR A 59 -12.99 -11.41 -9.51
CA THR A 59 -14.01 -10.45 -9.09
C THR A 59 -15.29 -11.12 -8.58
N THR A 60 -15.52 -12.39 -8.93
CA THR A 60 -16.68 -13.16 -8.47
C THR A 60 -16.53 -13.66 -7.03
N ALA A 61 -15.32 -13.62 -6.46
CA ALA A 61 -15.06 -14.06 -5.09
C ALA A 61 -15.95 -13.34 -4.07
N ILE A 62 -16.64 -14.10 -3.23
CA ILE A 62 -17.56 -13.60 -2.19
C ILE A 62 -16.86 -13.26 -0.86
N SER A 63 -15.62 -13.74 -0.68
CA SER A 63 -14.78 -13.49 0.49
C SER A 63 -13.31 -13.52 0.09
N LEU A 64 -12.46 -12.96 0.94
CA LEU A 64 -11.01 -12.93 0.78
C LEU A 64 -10.36 -13.85 1.85
N PRO A 65 -9.14 -14.33 1.62
CA PRO A 65 -8.34 -14.97 2.67
C PRO A 65 -8.13 -14.05 3.89
N ALA A 66 -8.02 -14.62 5.08
CA ALA A 66 -7.64 -13.88 6.29
C ALA A 66 -6.27 -13.20 6.10
N ASN A 67 -6.15 -11.93 6.50
CA ASN A 67 -4.95 -11.10 6.29
C ASN A 67 -4.53 -10.92 4.82
N TYR A 68 -5.50 -10.90 3.89
CA TYR A 68 -5.26 -10.65 2.47
C TYR A 68 -4.44 -9.36 2.23
N LEU A 69 -3.42 -9.45 1.36
CA LEU A 69 -2.53 -8.33 1.02
C LEU A 69 -2.72 -7.81 -0.42
N GLY A 70 -3.53 -8.48 -1.24
CA GLY A 70 -3.63 -8.17 -2.67
C GLY A 70 -2.37 -8.58 -3.43
N HIS A 71 -2.06 -7.82 -4.49
CA HIS A 71 -0.86 -7.95 -5.32
C HIS A 71 0.27 -7.04 -4.80
N ASP A 72 1.54 -7.43 -5.01
CA ASP A 72 2.66 -6.56 -4.62
C ASP A 72 2.87 -5.43 -5.63
N ILE A 73 2.45 -4.22 -5.25
CA ILE A 73 2.61 -3.00 -6.04
C ILE A 73 4.08 -2.71 -6.38
N VAL A 74 5.04 -3.11 -5.53
CA VAL A 74 6.48 -2.89 -5.78
C VAL A 74 6.96 -3.80 -6.92
N ALA A 75 6.54 -5.07 -6.89
CA ALA A 75 6.85 -6.02 -7.96
C ALA A 75 6.19 -5.60 -9.29
N LEU A 76 4.94 -5.13 -9.25
CA LEU A 76 4.25 -4.62 -10.44
C LEU A 76 4.96 -3.39 -11.02
N TYR A 77 5.26 -2.38 -10.20
CA TYR A 77 5.96 -1.16 -10.62
C TYR A 77 7.31 -1.51 -11.27
N ASN A 78 8.13 -2.33 -10.60
CA ASN A 78 9.45 -2.71 -11.11
C ASN A 78 9.36 -3.52 -12.42
N ARG A 79 8.32 -4.35 -12.58
CA ARG A 79 8.04 -5.07 -13.83
C ARG A 79 7.68 -4.08 -14.95
N LEU A 80 6.74 -3.17 -14.71
CA LEU A 80 6.29 -2.19 -15.71
C LEU A 80 7.41 -1.24 -16.13
N ALA A 81 8.16 -0.67 -15.17
CA ALA A 81 9.28 0.23 -15.46
C ALA A 81 10.43 -0.45 -16.22
N LYS A 82 10.58 -1.79 -16.10
CA LYS A 82 11.56 -2.57 -16.86
C LYS A 82 11.05 -2.96 -18.25
N THR A 83 9.79 -3.38 -18.37
CA THR A 83 9.18 -3.79 -19.65
C THR A 83 8.91 -2.59 -20.56
N PHE A 84 8.51 -1.47 -19.96
CA PHE A 84 8.16 -0.23 -20.65
C PHE A 84 9.04 0.91 -20.11
N PRO A 85 10.33 0.94 -20.48
CA PRO A 85 11.20 2.05 -20.14
C PRO A 85 10.67 3.35 -20.76
N PRO A 86 10.96 4.52 -20.15
CA PRO A 86 10.64 5.82 -20.70
C PRO A 86 11.11 5.98 -22.14
N LYS A 87 10.40 6.82 -22.90
CA LYS A 87 10.82 7.24 -24.25
C LYS A 87 12.24 7.81 -24.21
N ASP A 88 13.10 7.37 -25.13
CA ASP A 88 14.42 7.94 -25.32
C ASP A 88 14.39 9.17 -26.26
N GLU A 89 15.56 9.71 -26.58
CA GLU A 89 15.71 10.89 -27.44
C GLU A 89 15.61 10.61 -28.94
N PHE A 90 15.66 9.35 -29.36
CA PHE A 90 15.63 8.90 -30.76
C PHE A 90 14.27 8.27 -31.15
N GLU A 91 13.44 7.91 -30.17
CA GLU A 91 12.09 7.38 -30.36
C GLU A 91 11.05 8.49 -30.59
N SER A 92 10.29 8.42 -31.69
CA SER A 92 9.16 9.34 -31.93
C SER A 92 8.04 9.10 -30.91
N THR A 93 7.20 10.11 -30.67
CA THR A 93 6.08 9.98 -29.72
C THR A 93 5.05 8.94 -30.21
N GLU A 94 4.95 8.78 -31.52
CA GLU A 94 4.06 7.86 -32.22
C GLU A 94 4.58 6.42 -32.09
N ALA A 95 5.86 6.17 -32.39
CA ALA A 95 6.49 4.86 -32.21
C ALA A 95 6.47 4.41 -30.74
N TYR A 96 6.67 5.35 -29.80
CA TYR A 96 6.55 5.08 -28.38
C TYR A 96 5.12 4.69 -27.96
N LYS A 97 4.09 5.35 -28.51
CA LYS A 97 2.70 4.94 -28.30
C LYS A 97 2.45 3.55 -28.85
N GLU A 98 2.84 3.28 -30.10
CA GLU A 98 2.71 1.95 -30.72
C GLU A 98 3.40 0.84 -29.88
N ARG A 99 4.59 1.12 -29.33
CA ARG A 99 5.30 0.23 -28.39
C ARG A 99 4.52 -0.03 -27.10
N LEU A 100 3.74 0.93 -26.61
CA LEU A 100 2.89 0.78 -25.43
C LEU A 100 1.52 0.16 -25.74
N GLU A 101 0.99 0.32 -26.95
CA GLU A 101 -0.23 -0.36 -27.42
C GLU A 101 -0.04 -1.88 -27.63
N VAL A 102 1.19 -2.39 -27.54
CA VAL A 102 1.48 -3.83 -27.38
C VAL A 102 0.95 -4.29 -26.02
N SER A 103 -0.34 -4.65 -26.04
CA SER A 103 -1.23 -4.85 -24.89
C SER A 103 -0.53 -5.53 -23.70
N TYR A 104 -0.31 -4.76 -22.64
CA TYR A 104 -0.02 -5.33 -21.33
C TYR A 104 -1.17 -6.25 -20.88
N SER A 105 -0.87 -7.27 -20.08
CA SER A 105 -1.82 -8.33 -19.72
C SER A 105 -3.15 -7.77 -19.20
N GLN A 106 -4.25 -8.33 -19.69
CA GLN A 106 -5.62 -8.02 -19.25
C GLN A 106 -5.97 -8.54 -17.84
N ASP A 107 -4.95 -8.90 -17.05
CA ASP A 107 -5.06 -9.37 -15.68
C ASP A 107 -5.75 -8.33 -14.80
N MET A 108 -6.68 -8.79 -13.97
CA MET A 108 -7.21 -8.00 -12.87
C MET A 108 -6.21 -7.99 -11.71
N PHE A 109 -5.85 -6.80 -11.26
CA PHE A 109 -5.05 -6.58 -10.06
C PHE A 109 -5.95 -6.14 -8.90
N ALA A 110 -5.49 -6.41 -7.70
CA ALA A 110 -6.20 -6.11 -6.47
C ALA A 110 -5.22 -5.55 -5.44
N PHE A 111 -5.44 -4.34 -4.94
CA PHE A 111 -4.54 -3.66 -4.00
C PHE A 111 -5.27 -3.24 -2.73
N VAL A 112 -4.73 -3.60 -1.57
CA VAL A 112 -5.33 -3.27 -0.27
C VAL A 112 -4.85 -1.89 0.17
N ILE A 113 -5.79 -0.95 0.30
CA ILE A 113 -5.59 0.31 1.02
C ILE A 113 -5.76 0.03 2.52
N LYS A 114 -4.88 0.63 3.32
CA LYS A 114 -4.98 0.67 4.79
C LYS A 114 -4.91 2.11 5.26
N ASP A 115 -5.63 2.38 6.34
CA ASP A 115 -5.84 3.69 7.00
C ASP A 115 -4.59 4.58 7.14
N ASN A 116 -3.41 3.98 7.26
CA ASN A 116 -2.12 4.70 7.40
C ASN A 116 -1.73 5.63 6.23
N TYR A 117 -2.35 5.53 5.04
CA TYR A 117 -1.85 6.17 3.80
C TYR A 117 -2.91 6.80 2.89
N SER A 118 -4.19 6.66 3.19
CA SER A 118 -5.29 7.27 2.42
C SER A 118 -6.46 7.49 3.36
N VAL A 119 -7.35 8.44 3.07
CA VAL A 119 -8.49 8.71 3.94
C VAL A 119 -9.50 7.57 3.77
N LEU A 120 -9.46 6.64 4.72
CA LEU A 120 -10.38 5.51 4.87
C LEU A 120 -11.13 5.69 6.20
N ASP A 121 -12.05 6.66 6.24
CA ASP A 121 -12.85 6.95 7.43
C ASP A 121 -14.12 6.09 7.46
N ALA A 122 -14.61 5.78 8.66
CA ALA A 122 -15.84 5.02 8.85
C ALA A 122 -16.66 5.50 10.05
N SER A 123 -17.89 5.89 9.78
CA SER A 123 -18.91 6.24 10.77
C SER A 123 -20.04 5.21 10.76
N TYR A 124 -20.65 5.00 11.93
CA TYR A 124 -21.75 4.05 12.10
C TYR A 124 -22.92 4.77 12.76
N ASP A 125 -24.10 4.63 12.15
CA ASP A 125 -25.37 5.08 12.68
C ASP A 125 -26.11 3.88 13.30
N ALA A 126 -26.32 3.94 14.62
CA ALA A 126 -26.96 2.87 15.38
C ALA A 126 -28.49 2.85 15.25
N ASP A 127 -29.12 3.98 14.91
CA ASP A 127 -30.57 4.08 14.76
C ASP A 127 -31.00 3.47 13.41
N THR A 128 -30.20 3.66 12.37
CA THR A 128 -30.46 3.09 11.03
C THR A 128 -29.70 1.79 10.73
N ASN A 129 -28.76 1.38 11.62
CA ASN A 129 -27.83 0.26 11.45
C ASN A 129 -27.00 0.34 10.16
N ASN A 130 -26.59 1.54 9.78
CA ASN A 130 -25.79 1.80 8.58
C ASN A 130 -24.33 2.11 8.95
N MET A 131 -23.40 1.44 8.27
CA MET A 131 -22.00 1.85 8.20
C MET A 131 -21.81 2.70 6.94
N LEU A 132 -21.25 3.89 7.11
CA LEU A 132 -20.76 4.76 6.03
C LEU A 132 -19.23 4.69 6.03
N VAL A 133 -18.64 4.28 4.91
CA VAL A 133 -17.20 4.32 4.68
C VAL A 133 -16.87 5.37 3.63
N LYS A 134 -15.96 6.28 3.94
CA LYS A 134 -15.44 7.29 3.02
C LYS A 134 -14.05 6.89 2.55
N ILE A 135 -13.84 6.91 1.24
CA ILE A 135 -12.57 6.58 0.60
C ILE A 135 -12.13 7.75 -0.26
N GLY A 136 -10.91 8.23 -0.06
CA GLY A 136 -10.28 9.16 -0.96
C GLY A 136 -8.88 9.54 -0.52
N ASP A 137 -8.30 10.51 -1.21
CA ASP A 137 -7.13 11.23 -0.73
C ASP A 137 -7.55 12.54 -0.04
N SER A 138 -6.80 12.90 1.01
CA SER A 138 -6.92 14.14 1.78
C SER A 138 -6.63 15.40 0.95
N MET A 139 -5.73 15.32 -0.02
CA MET A 139 -5.47 16.40 -0.99
C MET A 139 -6.39 16.24 -2.22
N GLY A 140 -6.93 15.04 -2.39
CA GLY A 140 -7.80 14.59 -3.46
C GLY A 140 -7.12 14.68 -4.81
N ASP A 141 -5.89 14.17 -4.84
CA ASP A 141 -5.16 13.79 -6.03
C ASP A 141 -5.73 12.50 -6.63
N LYS A 142 -5.26 12.16 -7.83
CA LYS A 142 -5.69 10.94 -8.53
C LYS A 142 -5.03 9.66 -7.99
N VAL A 143 -4.37 9.70 -6.84
CA VAL A 143 -3.48 8.63 -6.37
C VAL A 143 -3.97 7.97 -5.09
N PHE A 144 -3.68 6.68 -4.96
CA PHE A 144 -3.79 5.94 -3.70
C PHE A 144 -2.42 5.37 -3.34
N GLU A 145 -1.96 5.70 -2.13
CA GLU A 145 -0.75 5.12 -1.56
C GLU A 145 -1.04 3.71 -1.02
N ILE A 146 -0.27 2.73 -1.48
CA ILE A 146 -0.47 1.31 -1.12
C ILE A 146 0.63 0.82 -0.16
N LYS A 147 1.87 1.31 -0.30
CA LYS A 147 3.03 0.83 0.49
C LYS A 147 4.11 1.90 0.62
N LEU A 148 4.34 2.37 1.85
CA LEU A 148 5.47 3.24 2.20
C LEU A 148 6.62 2.42 2.81
N ILE A 149 7.80 2.52 2.21
CA ILE A 149 9.07 2.01 2.73
C ILE A 149 9.83 3.19 3.33
N LYS A 150 9.86 3.29 4.66
CA LYS A 150 10.54 4.39 5.37
C LYS A 150 12.03 4.09 5.53
N ASP A 151 12.86 5.09 5.29
CA ASP A 151 14.25 5.10 5.74
C ASP A 151 14.32 5.37 7.25
N ARG A 152 15.52 5.26 7.83
CA ARG A 152 15.71 5.64 9.24
C ARG A 152 15.62 7.17 9.36
N PRO A 153 14.85 7.70 10.31
CA PRO A 153 14.83 9.14 10.54
C PRO A 153 16.23 9.61 10.98
N LYS A 154 16.57 10.83 10.61
CA LYS A 154 17.77 11.53 11.08
C LYS A 154 17.35 12.76 11.85
N GLU A 155 18.21 13.23 12.75
CA GLU A 155 17.99 14.46 13.50
C GLU A 155 19.20 15.37 13.33
N TYR A 156 18.95 16.68 13.15
CA TYR A 156 19.99 17.70 13.05
C TYR A 156 19.51 19.02 13.65
N VAL A 157 20.45 19.87 14.08
CA VAL A 157 20.13 21.22 14.57
C VAL A 157 20.06 22.17 13.38
N ALA A 158 18.88 22.68 13.07
CA ALA A 158 18.69 23.77 12.11
C ALA A 158 18.80 25.12 12.83
N THR A 159 19.36 26.12 12.15
CA THR A 159 19.43 27.51 12.63
C THR A 159 18.81 28.42 11.59
N ASN A 160 17.88 29.30 12.00
CA ASN A 160 17.27 30.27 11.08
C ASN A 160 18.14 31.53 10.91
N LYS A 161 17.75 32.44 10.00
CA LYS A 161 18.51 33.67 9.69
C LYS A 161 18.69 34.65 10.86
N PHE A 162 18.01 34.43 11.99
CA PHE A 162 18.11 35.23 13.21
C PHE A 162 18.89 34.52 14.33
N GLY A 163 19.53 33.37 14.04
CA GLY A 163 20.29 32.60 15.02
C GLY A 163 19.44 31.69 15.92
N ALA A 164 18.11 31.69 15.79
CA ALA A 164 17.26 30.79 16.57
C ALA A 164 17.37 29.34 16.05
N GLN A 165 17.52 28.40 16.98
CA GLN A 165 17.80 26.99 16.69
C GLN A 165 16.59 26.09 16.96
N THR A 166 16.49 24.97 16.25
CA THR A 166 15.54 23.89 16.53
C THR A 166 16.12 22.53 16.10
N ILE A 167 15.67 21.45 16.75
CA ILE A 167 16.02 20.08 16.33
C ILE A 167 15.01 19.67 15.25
N VAL A 168 15.50 19.43 14.03
CA VAL A 168 14.69 18.95 12.92
C VAL A 168 14.79 17.43 12.82
N THR A 169 13.64 16.75 12.71
CA THR A 169 13.59 15.34 12.33
C THR A 169 13.40 15.22 10.81
N GLU A 170 14.41 14.72 10.11
CA GLU A 170 14.33 14.33 8.69
C GLU A 170 13.61 12.97 8.56
N LYS A 171 12.60 12.91 7.70
CA LYS A 171 11.88 11.70 7.31
C LYS A 171 12.04 11.46 5.82
N SER A 172 12.59 10.32 5.44
CA SER A 172 12.75 9.95 4.03
C SER A 172 12.22 8.54 3.74
N GLY A 173 11.97 8.26 2.46
CA GLY A 173 11.52 6.92 2.04
C GLY A 173 10.98 6.84 0.63
N LYS A 174 10.32 5.72 0.35
CA LYS A 174 9.73 5.40 -0.95
C LYS A 174 8.25 5.05 -0.82
N ILE A 175 7.39 5.79 -1.50
CA ILE A 175 5.95 5.56 -1.55
C ILE A 175 5.64 4.81 -2.84
N TYR A 176 4.91 3.70 -2.74
CA TYR A 176 4.40 2.96 -3.89
C TYR A 176 2.87 3.01 -3.89
N GLY A 177 2.30 3.33 -5.04
CA GLY A 177 0.86 3.54 -5.16
C GLY A 177 0.32 3.32 -6.56
N VAL A 178 -0.96 3.63 -6.72
CA VAL A 178 -1.66 3.60 -8.00
C VAL A 178 -2.21 4.98 -8.35
N CYS A 179 -2.32 5.29 -9.63
CA CYS A 179 -2.86 6.54 -10.17
C CYS A 179 -4.07 6.22 -11.06
N LEU A 180 -5.22 6.83 -10.77
CA LEU A 180 -6.49 6.59 -11.45
C LEU A 180 -6.55 7.31 -12.80
N ALA A 181 -6.56 6.53 -13.89
CA ALA A 181 -6.90 7.02 -15.22
C ALA A 181 -8.36 7.50 -15.28
N ASN A 182 -9.29 6.72 -14.71
CA ASN A 182 -10.73 7.02 -14.65
C ASN A 182 -11.14 7.75 -13.36
N PHE A 183 -10.32 8.70 -12.87
CA PHE A 183 -10.60 9.45 -11.63
C PHE A 183 -11.95 10.17 -11.61
N ASN A 184 -12.47 10.58 -12.77
CA ASN A 184 -13.79 11.21 -12.85
C ASN A 184 -14.91 10.20 -12.54
N SER A 185 -14.83 8.95 -13.04
CA SER A 185 -15.74 7.85 -12.66
C SER A 185 -15.66 7.50 -11.18
N PHE A 186 -14.49 7.64 -10.56
CA PHE A 186 -14.34 7.44 -9.11
C PHE A 186 -15.09 8.53 -8.33
N ARG A 187 -14.98 9.79 -8.75
CA ARG A 187 -15.65 10.94 -8.10
C ARG A 187 -17.14 11.06 -8.36
N ASP A 188 -17.65 10.49 -9.44
CA ASP A 188 -19.08 10.55 -9.75
C ASP A 188 -19.86 9.57 -8.86
N THR A 189 -20.41 10.11 -7.76
CA THR A 189 -21.36 9.42 -6.87
C THR A 189 -22.79 9.96 -7.05
N GLY A 190 -23.09 10.57 -8.19
CA GLY A 190 -24.40 11.13 -8.50
C GLY A 190 -24.64 12.60 -8.08
N PRO A 191 -25.84 13.13 -8.35
CA PRO A 191 -26.07 14.58 -8.53
C PRO A 191 -26.10 15.43 -7.26
N GLN A 192 -25.74 14.90 -6.08
CA GLN A 192 -25.83 15.64 -4.80
C GLN A 192 -24.51 15.86 -4.05
N GLN A 193 -23.36 15.30 -4.49
CA GLN A 193 -22.09 15.64 -3.85
C GLN A 193 -21.63 17.06 -4.21
N ARG A 194 -21.24 17.83 -3.19
CA ARG A 194 -20.61 19.14 -3.36
C ARG A 194 -19.18 18.96 -3.86
N TYR A 195 -18.74 19.86 -4.74
CA TYR A 195 -17.40 19.85 -5.36
C TYR A 195 -16.20 19.79 -4.38
N SER A 196 -16.41 20.13 -3.10
CA SER A 196 -15.41 20.08 -2.02
C SER A 196 -15.04 18.66 -1.60
N ASP A 197 -15.97 17.72 -1.67
CA ASP A 197 -15.86 16.44 -0.97
C ASP A 197 -15.32 15.40 -1.96
N LYS A 198 -14.00 15.38 -2.14
CA LYS A 198 -13.30 14.52 -3.11
C LYS A 198 -13.22 13.04 -2.67
N GLN A 199 -14.21 12.55 -1.93
CA GLN A 199 -14.25 11.22 -1.33
C GLN A 199 -15.46 10.45 -1.86
N ARG A 200 -15.24 9.18 -2.20
CA ARG A 200 -16.28 8.24 -2.56
C ARG A 200 -16.88 7.63 -1.30
N GLU A 201 -18.20 7.63 -1.21
CA GLU A 201 -18.96 7.18 -0.05
C GLU A 201 -19.64 5.83 -0.35
N ILE A 202 -19.43 4.85 0.51
CA ILE A 202 -20.02 3.50 0.41
C ILE A 202 -20.79 3.22 1.69
N THR A 203 -22.10 3.04 1.57
CA THR A 203 -23.01 2.81 2.70
C THR A 203 -23.63 1.41 2.63
N PHE A 204 -23.62 0.69 3.74
CA PHE A 204 -24.19 -0.66 3.85
C PHE A 204 -24.70 -0.95 5.26
N LYS A 205 -25.64 -1.89 5.38
CA LYS A 205 -26.20 -2.30 6.68
C LYS A 205 -25.28 -3.26 7.40
N LEU A 206 -25.18 -3.11 8.72
CA LEU A 206 -24.31 -3.91 9.58
C LEU A 206 -24.85 -3.95 11.01
N SER A 207 -24.66 -5.04 11.75
CA SER A 207 -24.99 -5.05 13.19
C SER A 207 -23.99 -4.21 14.01
N PRO A 208 -24.36 -3.70 15.21
CA PRO A 208 -23.44 -2.95 16.07
C PRO A 208 -22.17 -3.76 16.44
N GLU A 209 -22.31 -5.06 16.65
CA GLU A 209 -21.22 -5.98 17.00
C GLU A 209 -20.23 -6.12 15.84
N GLU A 210 -20.75 -6.35 14.62
CA GLU A 210 -19.93 -6.42 13.42
C GLU A 210 -19.30 -5.06 13.07
N ALA A 211 -20.01 -3.94 13.29
CA ALA A 211 -19.50 -2.59 13.05
C ALA A 211 -18.30 -2.26 13.95
N ARG A 212 -18.34 -2.63 15.24
CA ARG A 212 -17.18 -2.54 16.14
C ARG A 212 -16.03 -3.45 15.69
N GLY A 213 -16.34 -4.65 15.19
CA GLY A 213 -15.34 -5.59 14.66
C GLY A 213 -14.68 -5.08 13.37
N LEU A 214 -15.46 -4.50 12.46
CA LEU A 214 -15.00 -3.95 11.19
C LEU A 214 -14.19 -2.68 11.40
N LYS A 215 -14.63 -1.73 12.23
CA LYS A 215 -13.93 -0.44 12.44
C LYS A 215 -12.47 -0.61 12.91
N ASN A 216 -12.19 -1.62 13.74
CA ASN A 216 -10.83 -1.94 14.20
C ASN A 216 -9.97 -2.70 13.18
N ASN A 217 -10.56 -3.18 12.08
CA ASN A 217 -9.90 -4.01 11.07
C ASN A 217 -10.30 -3.57 9.65
N LEU A 218 -10.66 -2.31 9.46
CA LEU A 218 -11.22 -1.81 8.21
C LEU A 218 -10.16 -1.84 7.12
N ALA A 219 -10.50 -2.39 5.97
CA ALA A 219 -9.67 -2.37 4.78
C ALA A 219 -10.53 -2.11 3.55
N SER A 220 -9.93 -1.44 2.57
CA SER A 220 -10.52 -1.26 1.24
C SER A 220 -9.65 -1.99 0.22
N LEU A 221 -10.28 -2.63 -0.76
CA LEU A 221 -9.62 -3.28 -1.88
C LEU A 221 -9.95 -2.54 -3.18
N LEU A 222 -8.92 -2.01 -3.84
CA LEU A 222 -9.02 -1.52 -5.21
C LEU A 222 -8.89 -2.68 -6.18
N VAL A 223 -9.91 -2.94 -7.00
CA VAL A 223 -9.89 -3.92 -8.10
C VAL A 223 -9.76 -3.18 -9.41
N CYS A 224 -8.70 -3.46 -10.18
CA CYS A 224 -8.31 -2.61 -11.29
C CYS A 224 -7.54 -3.37 -12.39
N LYS A 225 -7.45 -2.76 -13.58
CA LYS A 225 -6.48 -3.15 -14.62
C LYS A 225 -5.39 -2.10 -14.73
N VAL A 226 -4.20 -2.51 -15.15
CA VAL A 226 -3.15 -1.57 -15.56
C VAL A 226 -3.56 -0.91 -16.88
N LYS A 227 -3.45 0.42 -16.96
CA LYS A 227 -3.82 1.22 -18.13
C LYS A 227 -2.73 2.25 -18.42
N SER A 228 -2.42 2.47 -19.70
CA SER A 228 -1.56 3.58 -20.11
C SER A 228 -2.28 4.90 -19.82
N SER A 229 -1.60 5.87 -19.22
CA SER A 229 -2.07 7.26 -19.30
C SER A 229 -1.93 7.72 -20.75
N GLU A 230 -2.81 8.59 -21.25
CA GLU A 230 -2.64 9.18 -22.58
C GLU A 230 -1.59 10.30 -22.58
N ASN A 231 -1.45 11.03 -21.47
CA ASN A 231 -0.58 12.20 -21.35
C ASN A 231 0.15 12.25 -19.99
N PRO A 232 1.48 12.07 -19.95
CA PRO A 232 2.31 11.46 -20.98
C PRO A 232 2.08 9.94 -21.05
N THR A 233 2.32 9.32 -22.21
CA THR A 233 2.04 7.90 -22.42
C THR A 233 2.95 7.01 -21.58
N LYS A 234 2.41 6.36 -20.55
CA LYS A 234 3.18 5.47 -19.65
C LYS A 234 2.26 4.61 -18.78
N TYR A 235 2.73 3.42 -18.43
CA TYR A 235 2.09 2.54 -17.42
C TYR A 235 2.52 2.84 -15.98
N SER A 236 3.69 3.45 -15.78
CA SER A 236 4.23 3.76 -14.45
C SER A 236 5.08 5.02 -14.47
N PHE A 237 5.27 5.67 -13.31
CA PHE A 237 6.08 6.87 -13.19
C PHE A 237 6.64 7.12 -11.78
N GLU A 238 7.69 7.94 -11.72
CA GLU A 238 8.28 8.47 -10.50
C GLU A 238 7.93 9.95 -10.32
N THR A 239 7.74 10.40 -9.08
CA THR A 239 7.73 11.82 -8.67
C THR A 239 8.47 11.99 -7.34
N ASP A 240 8.84 13.22 -6.98
CA ASP A 240 9.43 13.53 -5.67
C ASP A 240 8.47 14.43 -4.84
N SER A 241 8.15 14.02 -3.62
CA SER A 241 7.40 14.81 -2.64
C SER A 241 8.35 15.34 -1.57
N ASN A 242 8.47 16.66 -1.45
CA ASN A 242 9.41 17.31 -0.53
C ASN A 242 8.70 18.35 0.34
N ALA A 243 8.94 18.32 1.65
CA ALA A 243 8.50 19.37 2.58
C ALA A 243 9.67 19.81 3.46
N ARG A 244 9.95 21.12 3.50
CA ARG A 244 11.02 21.68 4.32
C ARG A 244 10.56 21.91 5.75
N ALA A 245 11.48 21.70 6.70
CA ALA A 245 11.23 22.04 8.09
C ALA A 245 11.06 23.55 8.30
N THR A 246 10.31 23.89 9.34
CA THR A 246 10.08 25.26 9.83
C THR A 246 10.24 25.29 11.35
N MET A 247 10.30 26.48 11.96
CA MET A 247 10.44 26.58 13.43
C MET A 247 9.23 26.02 14.19
N SER A 248 8.02 26.12 13.60
CA SER A 248 6.77 25.59 14.17
C SER A 248 6.51 24.13 13.80
N ILE A 249 7.00 23.69 12.64
CA ILE A 249 6.91 22.30 12.17
C ILE A 249 8.35 21.82 11.86
N PRO A 250 9.12 21.37 12.86
CA PRO A 250 10.52 20.97 12.70
C PRO A 250 10.64 19.55 12.12
N ILE A 251 9.88 19.27 11.05
CA ILE A 251 9.88 18.00 10.33
C ILE A 251 10.25 18.32 8.89
N GLU A 252 11.32 17.71 8.41
CA GLU A 252 11.67 17.70 6.99
C GLU A 252 11.25 16.36 6.37
N ALA A 253 10.76 16.38 5.14
CA ALA A 253 10.26 15.19 4.43
C ALA A 253 10.80 15.11 3.01
N HIS A 254 11.31 13.95 2.63
CA HIS A 254 11.83 13.64 1.29
C HIS A 254 11.36 12.24 0.85
N TYR A 255 10.31 12.17 0.03
CA TYR A 255 9.77 10.91 -0.46
C TYR A 255 9.90 10.80 -1.98
N LYS A 256 10.38 9.64 -2.44
CA LYS A 256 10.28 9.21 -3.83
C LYS A 256 9.01 8.40 -4.03
N ASN A 257 8.13 8.86 -4.90
CA ASN A 257 6.83 8.23 -5.14
C ASN A 257 6.87 7.46 -6.46
N TYR A 258 6.32 6.25 -6.46
CA TYR A 258 6.35 5.30 -7.54
C TYR A 258 4.92 4.84 -7.83
N PHE A 259 4.34 5.34 -8.91
CA PHE A 259 2.93 5.12 -9.23
C PHE A 259 2.76 4.23 -10.46
N VAL A 260 1.75 3.36 -10.41
CA VAL A 260 1.25 2.59 -11.56
C VAL A 260 -0.08 3.20 -12.02
N ASN A 261 -0.22 3.49 -13.31
CA ASN A 261 -1.48 3.95 -13.89
C ASN A 261 -2.47 2.79 -14.01
N ILE A 262 -3.69 2.98 -13.50
CA ILE A 262 -4.74 1.97 -13.47
C ILE A 262 -6.08 2.50 -13.94
N GLU A 263 -6.92 1.60 -14.44
CA GLU A 263 -8.36 1.78 -14.54
C GLU A 263 -9.02 1.00 -13.41
N LEU A 264 -9.71 1.71 -12.52
CA LEU A 264 -10.39 1.14 -11.36
C LEU A 264 -11.78 0.64 -11.79
N TYR A 265 -12.10 -0.61 -11.44
CA TYR A 265 -13.37 -1.26 -11.78
C TYR A 265 -14.27 -1.48 -10.57
N GLU A 266 -13.70 -1.85 -9.42
CA GLU A 266 -14.47 -2.08 -8.19
C GLU A 266 -13.70 -1.63 -6.96
N ILE A 267 -14.43 -1.27 -5.91
CA ILE A 267 -13.91 -1.03 -4.56
C ILE A 267 -14.65 -1.93 -3.60
N TRP A 268 -13.93 -2.75 -2.83
CA TRP A 268 -14.55 -3.64 -1.84
C TRP A 268 -14.23 -3.18 -0.41
N ILE A 269 -15.26 -3.09 0.42
CA ILE A 269 -15.11 -2.88 1.86
C ILE A 269 -15.05 -4.24 2.54
N PHE A 270 -13.99 -4.52 3.29
CA PHE A 270 -13.80 -5.80 3.95
C PHE A 270 -13.09 -5.68 5.29
N ASN A 271 -13.24 -6.70 6.13
CA ASN A 271 -12.46 -6.83 7.36
C ASN A 271 -11.09 -7.42 7.02
N GLY A 272 -10.03 -6.62 7.12
CA GLY A 272 -8.66 -6.98 6.76
C GLY A 272 -8.07 -8.14 7.57
N LYS A 273 -8.65 -8.47 8.74
CA LYS A 273 -8.23 -9.60 9.57
C LYS A 273 -8.92 -10.90 9.16
N THR A 274 -10.24 -10.88 8.95
CA THR A 274 -11.03 -12.09 8.66
C THR A 274 -11.20 -12.39 7.17
N GLY A 275 -11.12 -11.37 6.32
CA GLY A 275 -11.38 -11.47 4.87
C GLY A 275 -12.86 -11.39 4.49
N VAL A 276 -13.77 -11.17 5.44
CA VAL A 276 -15.21 -10.99 5.16
C VAL A 276 -15.44 -9.67 4.42
N VAL A 277 -16.09 -9.75 3.26
CA VAL A 277 -16.48 -8.60 2.41
C VAL A 277 -17.90 -8.17 2.79
N TYR A 278 -18.10 -6.87 3.01
CA TYR A 278 -19.38 -6.28 3.43
C TYR A 278 -20.05 -5.47 2.33
N ALA A 279 -19.27 -4.84 1.44
CA ALA A 279 -19.77 -4.11 0.29
C ALA A 279 -18.81 -4.26 -0.89
N LYS A 280 -19.39 -4.27 -2.10
CA LYS A 280 -18.69 -4.07 -3.37
C LYS A 280 -19.36 -2.91 -4.08
N ASP A 281 -18.57 -1.94 -4.51
CA ASP A 281 -19.02 -0.77 -5.25
C ASP A 281 -18.37 -0.77 -6.63
N ILE A 282 -19.18 -0.67 -7.68
CA ILE A 282 -18.76 -0.82 -9.07
C ILE A 282 -18.50 0.55 -9.67
N ILE A 283 -17.26 0.76 -10.10
CA ILE A 283 -16.82 1.95 -10.81
C ILE A 283 -17.09 1.73 -12.28
N MET A 284 -18.23 2.20 -12.79
CA MET A 284 -18.45 2.18 -14.23
C MET A 284 -17.42 3.11 -14.90
N PRO A 285 -16.55 2.61 -15.81
CA PRO A 285 -15.77 3.51 -16.64
C PRO A 285 -16.77 4.34 -17.45
N LEU A 286 -16.63 5.66 -17.42
CA LEU A 286 -17.46 6.55 -18.23
C LEU A 286 -17.34 6.08 -19.68
N SER A 287 -18.47 5.70 -20.28
CA SER A 287 -18.52 5.43 -21.71
C SER A 287 -18.02 6.68 -22.42
N ILE A 288 -16.84 6.60 -23.04
CA ILE A 288 -16.35 7.66 -23.90
C ILE A 288 -17.31 7.72 -25.07
N ASP A 289 -18.22 8.70 -25.01
CA ASP A 289 -19.23 8.92 -26.02
C ASP A 289 -18.53 9.44 -27.28
N LYS A 290 -18.16 8.50 -28.16
CA LYS A 290 -17.29 8.75 -29.33
C LYS A 290 -17.91 9.72 -30.33
N ASP A 291 -19.21 9.97 -30.23
CA ASP A 291 -19.98 10.83 -31.13
C ASP A 291 -20.06 12.29 -30.67
N SER A 292 -19.34 12.68 -29.61
CA SER A 292 -19.21 14.07 -29.15
C SER A 292 -18.06 14.85 -29.81
N ARG A 293 -17.75 14.56 -31.08
CA ARG A 293 -16.91 15.42 -31.95
C ARG A 293 -17.73 15.97 -33.10
N ILE A 294 -17.69 17.30 -33.19
CA ILE A 294 -18.29 18.21 -34.17
C ILE A 294 -17.99 17.78 -35.61
#